data_AF-A0A3S2AQB0-F1
#
_entry.id   AF-A0A3S2AQB0-F1
#
_cell.length_a   1.000
_cell.length_b   1.000
_cell.length_c   1.000
_cell.angle_alpha   90.00
_cell.angle_beta   90.00
_cell.angle_gamma   90.00
#
_symmetry.space_group_name_H-M   'P 1'
#
loop_
_entity.id
_entity.type
_entity.pdbx_description
1 polymer ?
#
loop_
_entity_poly.entity_id
_entity_poly.type
_entity_poly.pdbx_seq_one_letter_code
_entity_poly.pdbx_strand_id
1 'polypeptide(L)'
;GYKVNRLGIDTRLTLPEHDFSGKRNETVRYSERWLLKKGFSFDEDKRTIFLDEIARLSENWRGDRIVKRWEMGFLNRHFADHLGTDMRRFVLHGPDGGLVALLDFDPLCRNGKVIGYTTAFKRKHIDASPHAEVGLTKFAVDRFREEGISVVTLGLSPMLDIGPSGFAESDFWRNAFQRAYDSPWVNRRRFNLQGQAAFKRRFHGVEEPVYIAFRKGTYVEMLGLLRLVKAI
;
A
#
# COMPACT_ATOMS: atom_id res chain seq x y z
N GLY A 1 11.86 26.90 -14.84
CA GLY A 1 10.62 26.15 -14.57
C GLY A 1 10.93 24.81 -13.92
N TYR A 2 9.91 24.08 -13.49
CA TYR A 2 10.02 22.68 -13.08
C TYR A 2 9.82 21.78 -14.31
N LYS A 3 10.45 20.61 -14.29
CA LYS A 3 10.08 19.48 -15.12
C LYS A 3 9.22 18.53 -14.30
N VAL A 4 8.13 18.04 -14.88
CA VAL A 4 7.16 17.17 -14.21
C VAL A 4 7.09 15.88 -14.99
N ASN A 5 7.34 14.75 -14.33
CA ASN A 5 7.21 13.43 -14.91
C ASN A 5 6.16 12.64 -14.13
N ARG A 6 5.44 11.74 -14.80
CA ARG A 6 4.60 10.76 -14.09
C ARG A 6 5.50 9.83 -13.29
N LEU A 7 5.17 9.65 -12.02
CA LEU A 7 5.86 8.78 -11.07
C LEU A 7 5.18 7.42 -10.96
N GLY A 8 3.87 7.34 -11.19
CA GLY A 8 3.12 6.09 -11.13
C GLY A 8 1.61 6.32 -11.04
N ILE A 9 0.93 5.39 -10.36
CA ILE A 9 -0.52 5.38 -10.16
C ILE A 9 -0.84 5.21 -8.68
N ASP A 10 -1.72 6.03 -8.12
CA ASP A 10 -2.45 5.69 -6.90
C ASP A 10 -3.80 5.05 -7.27
N THR A 11 -4.30 4.16 -6.43
CA THR A 11 -5.58 3.49 -6.65
C THR A 11 -6.57 3.96 -5.59
N ARG A 12 -7.60 4.68 -6.04
CA ARG A 12 -8.64 5.27 -5.19
C ARG A 12 -9.94 4.46 -5.24
N LEU A 13 -10.49 4.15 -4.08
CA LEU A 13 -11.81 3.59 -3.88
C LEU A 13 -12.74 4.72 -3.40
N THR A 14 -13.70 5.11 -4.23
CA THR A 14 -14.69 6.13 -3.90
C THR A 14 -15.88 5.47 -3.22
N LEU A 15 -16.19 5.88 -2.00
CA LEU A 15 -17.23 5.29 -1.18
C LEU A 15 -18.40 6.28 -1.01
N PRO A 16 -19.66 5.79 -0.98
CA PRO A 16 -20.06 4.39 -0.87
C PRO A 16 -20.22 3.64 -2.21
N GLU A 17 -19.96 4.29 -3.35
CA GLU A 17 -20.21 3.74 -4.69
C GLU A 17 -19.37 2.50 -5.00
N HIS A 18 -18.14 2.46 -4.48
CA HIS A 18 -17.29 1.30 -4.58
C HIS A 18 -17.73 0.25 -3.55
N ASP A 19 -18.49 -0.73 -4.02
CA ASP A 19 -18.72 -1.97 -3.31
C ASP A 19 -18.01 -3.13 -4.02
N PHE A 20 -17.63 -4.15 -3.24
CA PHE A 20 -17.01 -5.35 -3.79
C PHE A 20 -18.06 -6.33 -4.36
N SER A 21 -19.21 -5.84 -4.82
CA SER A 21 -20.25 -6.67 -5.41
C SER A 21 -19.93 -7.07 -6.86
N GLY A 22 -20.72 -7.99 -7.41
CA GLY A 22 -20.60 -8.42 -8.80
C GLY A 22 -19.49 -9.43 -9.08
N LYS A 23 -19.40 -9.83 -10.36
CA LYS A 23 -18.48 -10.88 -10.85
C LYS A 23 -17.01 -10.42 -10.84
N ARG A 24 -16.73 -9.16 -11.16
CA ARG A 24 -15.36 -8.62 -11.18
C ARG A 24 -14.65 -8.76 -9.83
N ASN A 25 -15.39 -8.58 -8.74
CA ASN A 25 -14.89 -8.62 -7.37
C ASN A 25 -14.95 -10.02 -6.72
N GLU A 26 -15.21 -11.07 -7.50
CA GLU A 26 -15.39 -12.43 -6.99
C GLU A 26 -14.17 -12.91 -6.19
N THR A 27 -12.95 -12.68 -6.70
CA THR A 27 -11.71 -13.06 -6.04
C THR A 27 -11.50 -12.36 -4.69
N VAL A 28 -11.90 -11.08 -4.61
CA VAL A 28 -11.82 -10.28 -3.37
C VAL A 28 -12.81 -10.83 -2.35
N ARG A 29 -14.08 -11.02 -2.74
CA ARG A 29 -15.11 -11.64 -1.89
C ARG A 29 -14.80 -13.07 -1.50
N TYR A 30 -14.15 -13.84 -2.38
CA TYR A 30 -13.72 -15.20 -2.09
C TYR A 30 -12.64 -15.21 -1.02
N SER A 31 -11.66 -14.31 -1.09
CA SER A 31 -10.53 -14.26 -0.14
C SER A 31 -11.01 -14.09 1.30
N GLU A 32 -11.93 -13.16 1.55
CA GLU A 32 -12.53 -12.98 2.89
C GLU A 32 -13.35 -14.19 3.32
N ARG A 33 -14.27 -14.69 2.47
CA ARG A 33 -15.09 -15.87 2.80
C ARG A 33 -14.24 -17.11 3.08
N TRP A 34 -13.16 -17.30 2.35
CA TRP A 34 -12.22 -18.40 2.55
C TRP A 34 -11.54 -18.31 3.91
N LEU A 35 -11.09 -17.11 4.30
CA LEU A 35 -10.46 -16.86 5.60
C LEU A 35 -11.42 -17.18 6.75
N LEU A 36 -12.66 -16.66 6.69
CA LEU A 36 -13.69 -16.96 7.68
C LEU A 36 -13.98 -18.47 7.76
N LYS A 37 -14.13 -19.14 6.61
CA LYS A 37 -14.36 -20.60 6.54
C LYS A 37 -13.20 -21.40 7.13
N LYS A 38 -11.98 -20.87 7.10
CA LYS A 38 -10.77 -21.51 7.64
C LYS A 38 -10.51 -21.19 9.11
N GLY A 39 -11.41 -20.46 9.78
CA GLY A 39 -11.31 -20.13 11.20
C GLY A 39 -10.46 -18.90 11.49
N PHE A 40 -10.10 -18.11 10.48
CA PHE A 40 -9.48 -16.81 10.72
C PHE A 40 -10.53 -15.80 11.18
N SER A 41 -10.10 -14.82 11.98
CA SER A 41 -10.95 -13.72 12.43
C SER A 41 -10.36 -12.36 12.06
N PHE A 42 -11.23 -11.45 11.66
CA PHE A 42 -10.89 -10.07 11.36
C PHE A 42 -11.29 -9.18 12.54
N ASP A 43 -10.44 -8.22 12.89
CA ASP A 43 -10.79 -7.20 13.86
C ASP A 43 -10.17 -5.85 13.50
N GLU A 44 -10.71 -4.80 14.11
CA GLU A 44 -10.07 -3.50 14.17
C GLU A 44 -9.40 -3.36 15.53
N ASP A 45 -8.10 -3.02 15.55
CA ASP A 45 -7.37 -2.82 16.78
C ASP A 45 -7.90 -1.59 17.53
N LYS A 46 -8.66 -1.85 18.59
CA LYS A 46 -9.17 -0.84 19.53
C LYS A 46 -8.13 -0.49 20.60
N ARG A 47 -6.83 -0.62 20.29
CA ARG A 47 -5.70 -0.52 21.21
C ARG A 47 -5.65 -1.66 22.22
N THR A 48 -6.15 -2.82 21.81
CA THR A 48 -6.23 -4.03 22.63
C THR A 48 -5.17 -5.05 22.28
N ILE A 49 -4.49 -4.88 21.16
CA ILE A 49 -3.42 -5.79 20.72
C ILE A 49 -2.17 -5.51 21.54
N PHE A 50 -1.56 -6.58 22.05
CA PHE A 50 -0.32 -6.48 22.80
C PHE A 50 0.82 -6.06 21.86
N LEU A 51 1.58 -5.03 22.25
CA LEU A 51 2.73 -4.53 21.48
C LEU A 51 3.73 -5.65 21.14
N ASP A 52 3.86 -6.65 22.01
CA ASP A 52 4.69 -7.83 21.81
C ASP A 52 4.25 -8.68 20.61
N GLU A 53 2.94 -8.81 20.35
CA GLU A 53 2.44 -9.55 19.18
C GLU A 53 2.78 -8.82 17.88
N ILE A 54 2.62 -7.49 17.89
CA ILE A 54 3.01 -6.65 16.76
C ILE A 54 4.51 -6.74 16.54
N ALA A 55 5.32 -6.69 17.59
CA ALA A 55 6.77 -6.83 17.51
C ALA A 55 7.18 -8.19 16.92
N ARG A 56 6.59 -9.29 17.39
CA ARG A 56 6.83 -10.65 16.86
C ARG A 56 6.45 -10.78 15.39
N LEU A 57 5.26 -10.32 15.00
CA LEU A 57 4.84 -10.32 13.60
C LEU A 57 5.82 -9.51 12.74
N SER A 58 6.28 -8.37 13.24
CA SER A 58 7.18 -7.46 12.53
C SER A 58 8.58 -8.01 12.39
N GLU A 59 9.07 -8.77 13.37
CA GLU A 59 10.32 -9.51 13.28
C GLU A 59 10.22 -10.66 12.26
N ASN A 60 9.15 -11.46 12.33
CA ASN A 60 8.90 -12.53 11.36
C ASN A 60 8.82 -11.98 9.92
N TRP A 61 8.03 -10.91 9.72
CA TRP A 61 7.89 -10.25 8.42
C TRP A 61 9.21 -9.71 7.86
N ARG A 62 10.11 -9.20 8.72
CA ARG A 62 11.44 -8.73 8.29
C ARG A 62 12.33 -9.88 7.80
N GLY A 63 12.14 -11.10 8.31
CA GLY A 63 12.92 -12.28 7.94
C GLY A 63 12.91 -12.62 6.45
N ASP A 64 11.79 -12.33 5.77
CA ASP A 64 11.54 -12.67 4.35
C ASP A 64 11.81 -11.52 3.37
N ARG A 65 12.16 -10.31 3.84
CA ARG A 65 12.31 -9.17 2.92
C ARG A 65 13.52 -9.32 2.01
N ILE A 66 13.31 -8.99 0.73
CA ILE A 66 14.35 -8.85 -0.30
C ILE A 66 15.45 -7.86 0.16
N VAL A 67 15.06 -6.77 0.81
CA VAL A 67 15.98 -5.80 1.44
C VAL A 67 15.81 -5.91 2.95
N LYS A 68 16.63 -6.77 3.57
CA LYS A 68 16.63 -7.01 5.03
C LYS A 68 17.21 -5.83 5.84
N ARG A 69 18.00 -4.96 5.17
CA ARG A 69 18.83 -3.95 5.83
C ARG A 69 18.14 -2.58 6.01
N TRP A 70 17.09 -2.28 5.23
CA TRP A 70 16.41 -0.98 5.23
C TRP A 70 14.90 -1.10 4.95
N GLU A 71 14.08 -0.37 5.72
CA GLU A 71 12.71 -0.05 5.33
C GLU A 71 12.71 1.19 4.43
N MET A 72 11.81 1.24 3.44
CA MET A 72 11.60 2.43 2.62
C MET A 72 11.28 3.60 3.56
N GLY A 73 12.02 4.70 3.41
CA GLY A 73 11.86 5.90 4.23
C GLY A 73 11.38 7.09 3.41
N PHE A 74 11.15 8.22 4.08
CA PHE A 74 10.76 9.51 3.50
C PHE A 74 9.37 9.56 2.83
N LEU A 75 9.09 8.70 1.86
CA LEU A 75 7.76 8.59 1.24
C LEU A 75 6.75 7.90 2.16
N ASN A 76 7.26 6.99 2.99
CA ASN A 76 6.49 6.39 4.08
C ASN A 76 7.06 6.92 5.40
N ARG A 77 6.16 7.14 6.36
CA ARG A 77 6.57 7.34 7.75
C ARG A 77 7.25 6.09 8.30
N HIS A 78 7.95 6.22 9.42
CA HIS A 78 8.47 5.08 10.15
C HIS A 78 7.32 4.29 10.79
N PHE A 79 7.41 2.97 10.74
CA PHE A 79 6.47 2.13 11.46
C PHE A 79 6.60 2.39 12.96
N ALA A 80 5.45 2.59 13.61
CA ALA A 80 5.33 2.60 15.06
C ALA A 80 4.41 1.45 15.48
N ASP A 81 4.77 0.81 16.57
CA ASP A 81 3.95 -0.22 17.22
C ASP A 81 2.64 0.38 17.74
N HIS A 82 2.68 1.62 18.22
CA HIS A 82 1.50 2.41 18.57
C HIS A 82 0.91 3.18 17.38
N LEU A 83 -0.42 3.33 17.37
CA LEU A 83 -1.12 4.16 16.40
C LEU A 83 -0.98 5.65 16.73
N GLY A 84 -0.82 6.46 15.69
CA GLY A 84 -0.94 7.92 15.78
C GLY A 84 -2.39 8.38 15.86
N THR A 85 -2.59 9.69 16.00
CA THR A 85 -3.91 10.32 15.98
C THR A 85 -4.66 9.95 14.70
N ASP A 86 -5.91 9.52 14.87
CA ASP A 86 -6.83 9.09 13.80
C ASP A 86 -6.31 7.97 12.87
N MET A 87 -5.17 7.36 13.18
CA MET A 87 -4.75 6.15 12.50
C MET A 87 -5.64 4.98 12.90
N ARG A 88 -5.84 4.06 11.96
CA ARG A 88 -6.63 2.85 12.20
C ARG A 88 -5.84 1.63 11.78
N ARG A 89 -5.95 0.56 12.56
CA ARG A 89 -5.29 -0.72 12.29
C ARG A 89 -6.33 -1.81 12.22
N PHE A 90 -6.25 -2.60 11.18
CA PHE A 90 -7.04 -3.79 11.00
C PHE A 90 -6.12 -4.99 11.10
N VAL A 91 -6.59 -6.03 11.76
CA VAL A 91 -5.81 -7.24 12.01
C VAL A 91 -6.55 -8.50 11.59
N LEU A 92 -5.75 -9.52 11.31
CA LEU A 92 -6.19 -10.86 10.99
C LEU A 92 -5.53 -11.81 11.98
N HIS A 93 -6.34 -12.53 12.75
CA HIS A 93 -5.87 -13.61 13.61
C HIS A 93 -6.08 -14.97 12.94
N GLY A 94 -5.13 -15.88 13.18
CA GLY A 94 -5.20 -17.27 12.78
C GLY A 94 -6.22 -18.07 13.61
N PRO A 95 -6.51 -19.32 13.20
CA PRO A 95 -7.39 -20.22 13.95
C PRO A 95 -6.89 -20.56 15.36
N ASP A 96 -5.59 -20.40 15.61
CA ASP A 96 -4.91 -20.54 16.89
C ASP A 96 -4.94 -19.27 17.74
N GLY A 97 -5.54 -18.19 17.24
CA GLY A 97 -5.59 -16.87 17.89
C GLY A 97 -4.36 -16.00 17.65
N GLY A 98 -3.32 -16.51 16.98
CA GLY A 98 -2.10 -15.75 16.73
C GLY A 98 -2.29 -14.64 15.69
N LEU A 99 -1.60 -13.51 15.85
CA LEU A 99 -1.63 -12.42 14.88
C LEU A 99 -0.93 -12.84 13.56
N VAL A 100 -1.69 -12.93 12.47
CA VAL A 100 -1.21 -13.37 11.15
C VAL A 100 -0.92 -12.18 10.22
N ALA A 101 -1.73 -11.12 10.27
CA ALA A 101 -1.51 -9.93 9.47
C ALA A 101 -2.07 -8.67 10.14
N LEU A 102 -1.49 -7.53 9.81
CA LEU A 102 -1.99 -6.21 10.13
C LEU A 102 -1.94 -5.29 8.90
N LEU A 103 -2.86 -4.34 8.89
CA LEU A 103 -3.01 -3.31 7.87
C LEU A 103 -3.32 -1.98 8.57
N ASP A 104 -2.38 -1.04 8.49
CA ASP A 104 -2.53 0.29 9.05
C ASP A 104 -2.95 1.29 7.99
N PHE A 105 -3.77 2.23 8.40
CA PHE A 105 -4.28 3.32 7.59
C PHE A 105 -3.97 4.67 8.24
N ASP A 106 -3.40 5.58 7.46
CA ASP A 106 -3.25 6.99 7.83
C ASP A 106 -4.50 7.78 7.39
N PRO A 107 -4.95 8.76 8.17
CA PRO A 107 -6.13 9.55 7.85
C PRO A 107 -5.86 10.53 6.69
N LEU A 108 -6.80 10.63 5.76
CA LEU A 108 -6.86 11.70 4.76
C LEU A 108 -7.77 12.81 5.30
N CYS A 109 -7.21 14.01 5.47
CA CYS A 109 -7.93 15.11 6.08
C CYS A 109 -8.24 16.23 5.08
N ARG A 110 -9.41 16.84 5.21
CA ARG A 110 -9.78 18.09 4.53
C ARG A 110 -10.37 19.04 5.55
N ASN A 111 -9.82 20.26 5.62
CA ASN A 111 -10.24 21.29 6.58
C ASN A 111 -10.27 20.77 8.04
N GLY A 112 -9.24 20.01 8.43
CA GLY A 112 -9.13 19.45 9.78
C GLY A 112 -10.06 18.28 10.11
N LYS A 113 -10.85 17.77 9.15
CA LYS A 113 -11.72 16.61 9.31
C LYS A 113 -11.23 15.44 8.49
N VAL A 114 -11.29 14.23 9.05
CA VAL A 114 -11.02 12.99 8.32
C VAL A 114 -12.11 12.78 7.27
N ILE A 115 -11.70 12.65 6.02
CA ILE A 115 -12.59 12.35 4.88
C ILE A 115 -12.36 10.95 4.33
N GLY A 116 -11.25 10.31 4.70
CA GLY A 116 -10.76 9.10 4.07
C GLY A 116 -9.55 8.52 4.74
N TYR A 117 -9.03 7.45 4.15
CA TYR A 117 -7.87 6.74 4.68
C TYR A 117 -6.95 6.27 3.55
N THR A 118 -5.64 6.28 3.79
CA THR A 118 -4.65 5.69 2.87
C THR A 118 -3.94 4.53 3.53
N THR A 119 -3.70 3.45 2.80
CA THR A 119 -2.90 2.33 3.33
C THR A 119 -1.49 2.81 3.63
N ALA A 120 -1.07 2.68 4.89
CA ALA A 120 0.24 3.12 5.38
C ALA A 120 1.20 1.94 5.51
N PHE A 121 0.82 0.94 6.32
CA PHE A 121 1.66 -0.22 6.60
C PHE A 121 0.91 -1.51 6.38
N LYS A 122 1.64 -2.51 5.89
CA LYS A 122 1.15 -3.85 5.71
C LYS A 122 2.20 -4.81 6.22
N ARG A 123 1.84 -5.64 7.19
CA ARG A 123 2.70 -6.70 7.70
C ARG A 123 1.90 -7.99 7.77
N LYS A 124 2.52 -9.08 7.35
CA LYS A 124 1.93 -10.41 7.41
C LYS A 124 3.00 -11.42 7.73
N HIS A 125 2.60 -12.50 8.38
CA HIS A 125 3.45 -13.65 8.64
C HIS A 125 3.98 -14.20 7.31
N ILE A 126 5.21 -14.73 7.29
CA ILE A 126 5.84 -15.27 6.08
C ILE A 126 4.99 -16.38 5.43
N ASP A 127 4.39 -17.23 6.26
CA ASP A 127 3.51 -18.32 5.82
C ASP A 127 2.04 -17.89 5.67
N ALA A 128 1.74 -16.59 5.78
CA ALA A 128 0.37 -16.12 5.63
C ALA A 128 -0.15 -16.39 4.21
N SER A 129 -1.37 -16.93 4.14
CA SER A 129 -2.07 -17.17 2.88
C SER A 129 -2.10 -15.91 2.00
N PRO A 130 -1.99 -16.04 0.66
CA PRO A 130 -2.20 -14.92 -0.26
C PRO A 130 -3.56 -14.21 -0.08
N HIS A 131 -4.54 -14.89 0.52
CA HIS A 131 -5.85 -14.33 0.83
C HIS A 131 -5.81 -13.34 2.00
N ALA A 132 -4.84 -13.44 2.92
CA ALA A 132 -4.77 -12.63 4.15
C ALA A 132 -4.86 -11.12 3.86
N GLU A 133 -3.98 -10.62 3.00
CA GLU A 133 -3.93 -9.19 2.68
C GLU A 133 -5.16 -8.73 1.89
N VAL A 134 -5.66 -9.57 0.96
CA VAL A 134 -6.83 -9.24 0.15
C VAL A 134 -8.10 -9.18 0.99
N GLY A 135 -8.32 -10.19 1.83
CA GLY A 135 -9.47 -10.25 2.73
C GLY A 135 -9.43 -9.14 3.77
N LEU A 136 -8.26 -8.85 4.35
CA LEU A 136 -8.11 -7.79 5.36
C LEU A 136 -8.36 -6.40 4.76
N THR A 137 -7.88 -6.16 3.53
CA THR A 137 -8.17 -4.91 2.81
C THR A 137 -9.67 -4.76 2.53
N LYS A 138 -10.33 -5.84 2.07
CA LYS A 138 -11.79 -5.84 1.85
C LYS A 138 -12.54 -5.50 3.14
N PHE A 139 -12.23 -6.20 4.23
CA PHE A 139 -12.85 -6.00 5.54
C PHE A 139 -12.71 -4.55 6.02
N ALA A 140 -11.52 -3.98 5.92
CA ALA A 140 -11.28 -2.58 6.31
C ALA A 140 -12.10 -1.60 5.46
N VAL A 141 -12.14 -1.79 4.13
CA VAL A 141 -12.89 -0.93 3.21
C VAL A 141 -14.40 -1.04 3.43
N ASP A 142 -14.93 -2.24 3.69
CA ASP A 142 -16.34 -2.41 4.02
C ASP A 142 -16.69 -1.69 5.34
N ARG A 143 -15.82 -1.78 6.36
CA ARG A 143 -16.00 -1.04 7.61
C ARG A 143 -16.00 0.48 7.39
N PHE A 144 -15.05 0.99 6.61
CA PHE A 144 -15.02 2.42 6.25
C PHE A 144 -16.30 2.85 5.52
N ARG A 145 -16.80 2.01 4.61
CA ARG A 145 -18.03 2.25 3.87
C ARG A 145 -19.26 2.30 4.79
N GLU A 146 -19.37 1.37 5.74
CA GLU A 146 -20.44 1.34 6.74
C GLU A 146 -20.46 2.59 7.62
N GLU A 147 -19.29 3.13 7.93
CA GLU A 147 -19.12 4.34 8.75
C GLU A 147 -19.27 5.65 7.96
N GLY A 148 -19.53 5.58 6.65
CA GLY A 148 -19.74 6.77 5.80
C GLY A 148 -18.46 7.51 5.42
N ILE A 149 -17.30 6.86 5.49
CA ILE A 149 -16.05 7.41 4.95
C ILE A 149 -16.17 7.53 3.42
N SER A 150 -15.65 8.63 2.85
CA SER A 150 -15.84 8.94 1.42
C SER A 150 -14.79 8.35 0.49
N VAL A 151 -13.59 8.05 1.01
CA VAL A 151 -12.47 7.63 0.16
C VAL A 151 -11.46 6.75 0.88
N VAL A 152 -10.99 5.72 0.18
CA VAL A 152 -9.82 4.93 0.59
C VAL A 152 -8.82 4.89 -0.55
N THR A 153 -7.56 5.21 -0.30
CA THR A 153 -6.46 5.06 -1.27
C THR A 153 -5.58 3.87 -0.89
N LEU A 154 -5.21 3.08 -1.89
CA LEU A 154 -4.33 1.91 -1.72
C LEU A 154 -2.84 2.28 -1.88
N GLY A 155 -2.56 3.57 -2.04
CA GLY A 155 -1.24 4.17 -2.13
C GLY A 155 -0.60 4.02 -3.51
N LEU A 156 0.57 4.63 -3.67
CA LEU A 156 1.34 4.64 -4.91
C LEU A 156 1.78 3.23 -5.36
N SER A 157 1.51 2.91 -6.62
CA SER A 157 2.17 1.89 -7.44
C SER A 157 3.25 2.59 -8.27
N PRO A 158 4.51 2.58 -7.82
CA PRO A 158 5.55 3.37 -8.46
C PRO A 158 5.83 2.81 -9.86
N MET A 159 6.08 3.73 -10.78
CA MET A 159 6.46 3.47 -12.17
C MET A 159 5.41 2.68 -12.97
N LEU A 160 4.19 2.52 -12.43
CA LEU A 160 3.07 1.94 -13.16
C LEU A 160 2.55 2.93 -14.20
N ASP A 161 2.31 2.43 -15.41
CA ASP A 161 1.67 3.17 -16.51
C ASP A 161 2.35 4.53 -16.78
N ILE A 162 3.69 4.53 -16.87
CA ILE A 162 4.42 5.75 -17.21
C ILE A 162 4.08 6.18 -18.64
N GLY A 163 3.64 7.42 -18.78
CA GLY A 163 3.30 8.05 -20.05
C GLY A 163 3.55 9.56 -20.01
N PRO A 164 3.16 10.29 -21.08
CA PRO A 164 3.28 11.73 -21.13
C PRO A 164 2.55 12.39 -19.95
N SER A 165 3.22 13.33 -19.28
CA SER A 165 2.65 14.00 -18.10
C SER A 165 1.65 15.11 -18.45
N GLY A 166 1.69 15.63 -19.68
CA GLY A 166 0.97 16.84 -20.09
C GLY A 166 1.66 18.15 -19.68
N PHE A 167 2.84 18.07 -19.06
CA PHE A 167 3.66 19.23 -18.65
C PHE A 167 5.02 19.22 -19.36
N ALA A 168 5.82 20.26 -19.13
CA ALA A 168 7.23 20.24 -19.50
C ALA A 168 7.93 19.10 -18.74
N GLU A 169 8.40 18.07 -19.46
CA GLU A 169 8.93 16.85 -18.83
C GLU A 169 10.33 16.49 -19.33
N SER A 170 10.93 15.49 -18.70
CA SER A 170 12.18 14.90 -19.17
C SER A 170 11.92 13.56 -19.83
N ASP A 171 12.19 13.46 -21.13
CA ASP A 171 12.11 12.20 -21.87
C ASP A 171 13.06 11.13 -21.30
N PHE A 172 14.25 11.55 -20.87
CA PHE A 172 15.21 10.67 -20.22
C PHE A 172 14.61 9.98 -18.99
N TRP A 173 13.99 10.74 -18.07
CA TRP A 173 13.39 10.16 -16.87
C TRP A 173 12.12 9.36 -17.16
N ARG A 174 11.29 9.79 -18.12
CA ARG A 174 10.12 9.00 -18.58
C ARG A 174 10.57 7.61 -19.03
N ASN A 175 11.56 7.55 -19.90
CA ASN A 175 12.10 6.29 -20.43
C ASN A 175 12.85 5.48 -19.35
N ALA A 176 13.48 6.13 -18.38
CA ALA A 176 14.14 5.44 -17.26
C ALA A 176 13.12 4.78 -16.32
N PHE A 177 12.03 5.46 -15.97
CA PHE A 177 10.98 4.91 -15.11
C PHE A 177 10.25 3.75 -15.77
N GLN A 178 9.93 3.87 -17.06
CA GLN A 178 9.29 2.78 -17.82
C GLN A 178 10.18 1.52 -17.82
N ARG A 179 11.47 1.67 -18.14
CA ARG A 179 12.43 0.54 -18.11
C ARG A 179 12.61 -0.04 -16.71
N ALA A 180 12.56 0.78 -15.66
CA ALA A 180 12.68 0.31 -14.29
C ALA A 180 11.47 -0.54 -13.86
N TYR A 181 10.25 -0.16 -14.27
CA TYR A 181 9.04 -0.95 -14.03
C TYR A 181 9.10 -2.35 -14.66
N ASP A 182 9.63 -2.44 -15.89
CA ASP A 182 9.75 -3.72 -16.62
C ASP A 182 10.99 -4.53 -16.25
N SER A 183 11.94 -3.95 -15.49
CA SER A 183 13.20 -4.60 -15.17
C SER A 183 13.01 -5.78 -14.20
N PRO A 184 13.39 -7.02 -14.58
CA PRO A 184 13.35 -8.16 -13.68
C PRO A 184 14.28 -7.99 -12.48
N TRP A 185 15.40 -7.29 -12.67
CA TRP A 185 16.36 -7.03 -11.59
C TRP A 185 15.77 -6.11 -10.53
N VAL A 186 15.09 -5.03 -10.94
CA VAL A 186 14.41 -4.11 -10.00
C VAL A 186 13.33 -4.85 -9.24
N ASN A 187 12.46 -5.58 -9.95
CA ASN A 187 11.34 -6.30 -9.36
C ASN A 187 11.76 -7.42 -8.40
N ARG A 188 12.90 -8.09 -8.65
CA ARG A 188 13.40 -9.18 -7.81
C ARG A 188 14.33 -8.75 -6.68
N ARG A 189 15.13 -7.69 -6.87
CA ARG A 189 16.22 -7.32 -5.93
C ARG A 189 16.02 -5.99 -5.21
N ARG A 190 15.12 -5.12 -5.67
CA ARG A 190 14.90 -3.80 -5.06
C ARG A 190 13.49 -3.68 -4.51
N PHE A 191 12.51 -3.66 -5.39
CA PHE A 191 11.11 -3.46 -5.01
C PHE A 191 10.21 -4.11 -6.06
N ASN A 192 9.29 -4.97 -5.63
CA ASN A 192 8.37 -5.68 -6.51
C ASN A 192 7.26 -4.74 -7.02
N LEU A 193 7.60 -3.88 -7.98
CA LEU A 193 6.72 -2.86 -8.57
C LEU A 193 5.49 -3.51 -9.21
N GLN A 194 5.71 -4.53 -10.05
CA GLN A 194 4.65 -5.20 -10.79
C GLN A 194 3.69 -5.97 -9.88
N GLY A 195 4.23 -6.67 -8.86
CA GLY A 195 3.41 -7.42 -7.90
C GLY A 195 2.51 -6.52 -7.06
N GLN A 196 3.04 -5.37 -6.61
CA GLN A 196 2.26 -4.36 -5.87
C GLN A 196 1.14 -3.77 -6.72
N ALA A 197 1.44 -3.42 -7.98
CA ALA A 197 0.44 -2.91 -8.92
C ALA A 197 -0.65 -3.95 -9.21
N ALA A 198 -0.26 -5.21 -9.46
CA ALA A 198 -1.19 -6.30 -9.71
C ALA A 198 -2.08 -6.61 -8.49
N PHE A 199 -1.55 -6.46 -7.27
CA PHE A 199 -2.34 -6.58 -6.05
C PHE A 199 -3.46 -5.52 -6.00
N LYS A 200 -3.11 -4.24 -6.19
CA LYS A 200 -4.08 -3.12 -6.07
C LYS A 200 -5.15 -3.15 -7.16
N ARG A 201 -4.82 -3.61 -8.36
CA ARG A 201 -5.79 -3.77 -9.47
C ARG A 201 -6.93 -4.75 -9.16
N ARG A 202 -6.73 -5.70 -8.25
CA ARG A 202 -7.78 -6.65 -7.81
C ARG A 202 -8.96 -5.95 -7.12
N PHE A 203 -8.73 -4.76 -6.59
CA PHE A 203 -9.77 -3.97 -5.92
C PHE A 203 -10.50 -3.05 -6.89
N HIS A 204 -10.15 -3.04 -8.18
CA HIS A 204 -10.90 -2.31 -9.22
C HIS A 204 -11.21 -0.84 -8.87
N GLY A 205 -10.28 -0.17 -8.20
CA GLY A 205 -10.34 1.26 -7.91
C GLY A 205 -10.07 2.13 -9.14
N VAL A 206 -10.33 3.42 -9.00
CA VAL A 206 -9.96 4.44 -9.98
C VAL A 206 -8.44 4.64 -9.90
N GLU A 207 -7.75 4.47 -11.03
CA GLU A 207 -6.31 4.72 -11.13
C GLU A 207 -6.06 6.21 -11.38
N GLU A 208 -5.30 6.87 -10.50
CA GLU A 208 -4.98 8.30 -10.56
C GLU A 208 -3.48 8.53 -10.75
N PRO A 209 -3.05 9.31 -11.77
CA PRO A 209 -1.64 9.55 -12.00
C PRO A 209 -1.02 10.38 -10.88
N VAL A 210 0.11 9.89 -10.37
CA VAL A 210 0.95 10.60 -9.41
C VAL A 210 2.18 11.12 -10.13
N TYR A 211 2.61 12.34 -9.80
CA TYR A 211 3.69 13.04 -10.49
C TYR A 211 4.85 13.34 -9.55
N ILE A 212 6.03 13.50 -10.15
CA ILE A 212 7.21 14.05 -9.50
C ILE A 212 7.67 15.29 -10.27
N ALA A 213 7.93 16.37 -9.53
CA ALA A 213 8.43 17.62 -10.09
C ALA A 213 9.85 17.90 -9.60
N PHE A 214 10.76 18.23 -10.53
CA PHE A 214 12.13 18.60 -10.21
C PHE A 214 12.59 19.79 -11.05
N ARG A 215 13.48 20.62 -10.50
CA ARG A 215 13.94 21.83 -11.19
C ARG A 215 14.92 21.51 -12.32
N LYS A 216 15.94 20.70 -12.04
CA LYS A 216 16.91 20.24 -13.05
C LYS A 216 16.73 18.76 -13.37
N GLY A 217 16.50 17.93 -12.35
CA GLY A 217 16.40 16.47 -12.52
C GLY A 217 17.75 15.88 -12.90
N THR A 218 18.82 16.39 -12.30
CA THR A 218 20.16 15.85 -12.55
C THR A 218 20.26 14.44 -11.97
N TYR A 219 21.22 13.67 -12.48
CA TYR A 219 21.52 12.36 -11.94
C TYR A 219 21.85 12.41 -10.43
N VAL A 220 22.53 13.48 -9.97
CA VAL A 220 22.85 13.70 -8.55
C VAL A 220 21.59 13.90 -7.72
N GLU A 221 20.63 14.70 -8.18
CA GLU A 221 19.35 14.91 -7.48
C GLU A 221 18.55 13.61 -7.39
N MET A 222 18.54 12.80 -8.45
CA MET A 222 17.82 11.53 -8.46
C MET A 222 18.52 10.46 -7.60
N LEU A 223 19.86 10.43 -7.58
CA LEU A 223 20.59 9.61 -6.61
C LEU A 223 20.32 10.05 -5.16
N GLY A 224 20.25 11.36 -4.92
CA GLY A 224 19.87 11.92 -3.63
C GLY A 224 18.48 11.46 -3.20
N LEU A 225 17.50 11.54 -4.10
CA LEU A 225 16.15 11.03 -3.87
C LEU A 225 16.15 9.53 -3.56
N LEU A 226 16.85 8.72 -4.36
CA LEU A 226 16.92 7.27 -4.16
C LEU A 226 17.54 6.90 -2.80
N ARG A 227 18.56 7.64 -2.35
CA ARG A 227 19.14 7.49 -1.00
C ARG A 227 18.16 7.91 0.09
N LEU A 228 17.48 9.04 -0.11
CA LEU A 228 16.51 9.58 0.84
C LEU A 228 15.35 8.61 1.08
N VAL A 229 14.86 7.97 0.01
CA VAL A 229 13.80 6.96 0.12
C VAL A 229 14.31 5.57 0.52
N LYS A 230 15.63 5.41 0.74
CA LYS A 230 16.32 4.16 1.06
C LYS A 230 16.14 3.07 0.00
N ALA A 231 16.03 3.46 -1.26
CA ALA A 231 15.94 2.54 -2.40
C ALA A 231 17.31 2.02 -2.86
N ILE A 232 18.41 2.73 -2.57
CA ILE A 232 19.80 2.36 -2.87
C ILE A 232 20.72 2.53 -1.65
#